data_AF-A0A2N2L7H3-F1
#
_entry.id   AF-A0A2N2L7H3-F1
#
_cell.length_a   1.000
_cell.length_b   1.000
_cell.length_c   1.000
_cell.angle_alpha   90.00
_cell.angle_beta   90.00
_cell.angle_gamma   90.00
#
_symmetry.space_group_name_H-M   'P 1'
#
loop_
_entity.id
_entity.type
_entity.pdbx_description
1 polymer ?
#
loop_
_entity_poly.entity_id
_entity_poly.type
_entity_poly.pdbx_seq_one_letter_code
_entity_poly.pdbx_strand_id
1 'polypeptide(L)'
;MKLRWIIFIGMALVFLAACNNSNTTGPDDEEINPFTNGGTERNLIVVMSDWHLGADLSYSEINSNLTSLVKLLDLIRVAPNVKELVIAGDMLDEWFIPATINTYQGQDQLAFVRVLPRPTKV
;
A
#
# COMPACT_ATOMS: atom_id res chain seq x y z
N MET A 1 -51.30 -22.31 -22.31
CA MET A 1 -50.20 -22.31 -21.31
C MET A 1 -48.85 -21.87 -21.90
N LYS A 2 -48.54 -22.10 -23.18
CA LYS A 2 -47.22 -21.82 -23.76
C LYS A 2 -46.82 -20.33 -23.84
N LEU A 3 -47.78 -19.43 -24.08
CA LEU A 3 -47.50 -17.99 -24.23
C LEU A 3 -47.10 -17.29 -22.92
N ARG A 4 -47.72 -17.68 -21.78
CA ARG A 4 -47.36 -17.15 -20.46
C ARG A 4 -45.94 -17.53 -20.05
N TRP A 5 -45.50 -18.74 -20.41
CA TRP A 5 -44.15 -19.22 -20.11
C TRP A 5 -43.08 -18.52 -20.96
N ILE A 6 -43.38 -18.22 -22.23
CA ILE A 6 -42.48 -17.45 -23.09
C ILE A 6 -42.26 -16.03 -22.54
N ILE A 7 -43.31 -15.39 -22.01
CA ILE A 7 -43.20 -14.05 -21.39
C ILE A 7 -42.34 -14.09 -20.11
N PHE A 8 -42.53 -15.10 -19.26
CA PHE A 8 -41.72 -15.27 -18.04
C PHE A 8 -40.25 -15.57 -18.35
N ILE A 9 -39.96 -16.40 -19.36
CA ILE A 9 -38.59 -16.71 -19.79
C ILE A 9 -37.93 -15.47 -20.42
N GLY A 10 -38.65 -14.72 -21.23
CA GLY A 10 -38.16 -13.46 -21.82
C GLY A 10 -37.82 -12.42 -20.76
N MET A 11 -38.68 -12.26 -19.74
CA MET A 11 -38.45 -11.31 -18.65
C MET A 11 -37.24 -11.71 -17.78
N ALA A 12 -37.05 -13.01 -17.50
CA ALA A 12 -35.89 -13.50 -16.75
C ALA A 12 -34.55 -13.32 -17.51
N LEU A 13 -34.55 -13.46 -18.84
CA LEU A 13 -33.38 -13.20 -19.69
C LEU A 13 -32.98 -11.72 -19.70
N VAL A 14 -33.95 -10.79 -19.59
CA VAL A 14 -33.68 -9.35 -19.47
C VAL A 14 -33.05 -8.99 -18.12
N PHE A 15 -33.44 -9.64 -17.03
CA PHE A 15 -32.83 -9.44 -15.71
C PHE A 15 -31.38 -9.95 -15.64
N LEU A 16 -31.02 -11.01 -16.34
CA LEU A 16 -29.65 -11.53 -16.40
C LEU A 16 -28.71 -10.65 -17.25
N ALA A 17 -29.24 -9.96 -18.27
CA ALA A 17 -28.46 -9.05 -19.12
C ALA A 17 -28.26 -7.65 -18.50
N ALA A 18 -29.05 -7.28 -17.49
CA ALA A 18 -28.95 -5.98 -16.80
C ALA A 18 -27.79 -5.90 -15.80
N CYS A 19 -27.16 -7.02 -15.46
CA CYS A 19 -25.92 -7.06 -14.66
C CYS A 19 -24.68 -7.01 -15.58
N ASN A 20 -24.54 -5.94 -16.36
CA ASN A 20 -23.23 -5.56 -16.86
C ASN A 20 -22.69 -4.50 -15.90
N ASN A 21 -21.69 -4.89 -15.11
CA ASN A 21 -20.91 -3.96 -14.30
C ASN A 21 -20.02 -3.16 -15.25
N SER A 22 -20.60 -2.28 -16.06
CA SER A 22 -19.82 -1.21 -16.65
C SER A 22 -19.55 -0.24 -15.52
N ASN A 23 -18.36 -0.34 -14.93
CA ASN A 23 -17.76 0.81 -14.26
C ASN A 23 -17.52 1.84 -15.37
N THR A 24 -18.57 2.55 -15.78
CA THR A 24 -18.42 3.74 -16.60
C THR A 24 -17.84 4.77 -15.67
N THR A 25 -16.51 4.87 -15.69
CA THR A 25 -15.83 6.00 -15.10
C THR A 25 -16.30 7.25 -15.85
N GLY A 26 -17.09 8.10 -15.21
CA GLY A 26 -17.53 9.38 -15.76
C GLY A 26 -16.33 10.27 -16.13
N PRO A 27 -16.56 11.39 -16.85
CA PRO A 27 -15.50 12.34 -17.17
C PRO A 27 -14.87 13.01 -15.93
N ASP A 28 -15.49 12.84 -14.76
CA ASP A 28 -15.03 13.34 -13.46
C ASP A 28 -14.34 12.25 -12.60
N ASP A 29 -14.21 11.04 -13.16
CA ASP A 29 -13.61 9.88 -12.50
C ASP A 29 -12.13 9.79 -12.85
N GLU A 30 -11.44 10.93 -12.91
CA GLU A 30 -10.00 10.92 -12.76
C GLU A 30 -9.72 10.26 -11.41
N GLU A 31 -9.16 9.05 -11.46
CA GLU A 31 -8.65 8.33 -10.32
C GLU A 31 -7.83 9.32 -9.48
N ILE A 32 -8.33 9.69 -8.29
CA ILE A 32 -7.67 10.66 -7.43
C ILE A 32 -6.29 10.10 -7.09
N ASN A 33 -5.27 10.58 -7.79
CA ASN A 33 -3.89 10.19 -7.57
C ASN A 33 -3.26 11.20 -6.60
N PRO A 34 -3.04 10.84 -5.31
CA PRO A 34 -2.48 11.75 -4.32
C PRO A 34 -1.03 12.15 -4.60
N PHE A 35 -0.38 11.52 -5.59
CA PHE A 35 0.99 11.77 -5.99
C PHE A 35 1.12 12.55 -7.29
N THR A 36 0.06 13.24 -7.71
CA THR A 36 0.10 14.21 -8.81
C THR A 36 0.05 15.65 -8.32
N ASN A 37 0.73 16.57 -9.02
CA ASN A 37 0.65 18.01 -8.79
C ASN A 37 -0.09 18.75 -9.92
N GLY A 38 -0.76 18.01 -10.83
CA GLY A 38 -1.44 18.57 -12.00
C GLY A 38 -0.51 19.01 -13.14
N GLY A 39 0.80 18.85 -12.99
CA GLY A 39 1.81 19.18 -14.00
C GLY A 39 2.73 18.01 -14.33
N THR A 40 3.75 18.27 -15.15
CA THR A 40 4.74 17.26 -15.56
C THR A 40 6.02 17.29 -14.71
N GLU A 41 6.10 18.22 -13.75
CA GLU A 41 7.31 18.40 -12.94
C GLU A 41 7.39 17.40 -11.78
N ARG A 42 8.58 16.84 -11.59
CA ARG A 42 8.93 15.95 -10.45
C ARG A 42 9.46 16.78 -9.29
N ASN A 43 8.57 17.42 -8.53
CA ASN A 43 8.90 18.37 -7.47
C ASN A 43 8.14 18.17 -6.14
N LEU A 44 7.30 17.13 -6.02
CA LEU A 44 6.62 16.80 -4.76
C LEU A 44 7.57 16.10 -3.77
N ILE A 45 7.42 16.41 -2.49
CA ILE A 45 8.12 15.71 -1.40
C ILE A 45 7.07 15.01 -0.56
N VAL A 46 7.22 13.69 -0.40
CA VAL A 46 6.42 12.91 0.53
C VAL A 46 7.20 12.80 1.84
N VAL A 47 6.58 13.21 2.95
CA VAL A 47 7.19 13.12 4.28
C VAL A 47 6.39 12.13 5.11
N MET A 48 7.06 11.10 5.62
CA MET A 48 6.46 10.09 6.49
C MET A 48 7.33 9.92 7.74
N SER A 49 6.77 9.38 8.81
CA SER A 49 7.43 9.23 10.11
C SER A 49 6.89 7.99 10.83
N ASP A 50 7.56 7.57 11.91
CA ASP A 50 7.02 6.65 12.92
C ASP A 50 6.53 5.33 12.33
N TRP A 51 7.40 4.64 11.58
CA TRP A 51 7.08 3.31 11.07
C TRP A 51 7.22 2.23 12.14
N HIS A 52 8.08 2.47 13.14
CA HIS A 52 8.32 1.59 14.29
C HIS A 52 8.50 0.12 13.86
N LEU A 53 9.43 -0.11 12.91
CA LEU A 53 9.72 -1.45 12.40
C LEU A 53 10.71 -2.17 13.33
N GLY A 54 10.39 -3.40 13.72
CA GLY A 54 11.32 -4.27 14.43
C GLY A 54 12.31 -4.96 13.48
N ALA A 55 13.50 -5.32 13.98
CA ALA A 55 14.41 -6.21 13.26
C ALA A 55 13.78 -7.60 12.98
N ASP A 56 12.88 -8.03 13.86
CA ASP A 56 11.87 -9.05 13.58
C ASP A 56 10.52 -8.34 13.39
N LEU A 57 9.93 -8.50 12.20
CA LEU A 57 8.70 -7.81 11.82
C LEU A 57 7.50 -8.20 12.70
N SER A 58 7.54 -9.34 13.40
CA SER A 58 6.50 -9.74 14.35
C SER A 58 6.38 -8.78 15.55
N TYR A 59 7.45 -8.06 15.87
CA TYR A 59 7.48 -7.02 16.90
C TYR A 59 7.32 -5.59 16.36
N SER A 60 7.04 -5.40 15.07
CA SER A 60 6.75 -4.06 14.55
C SER A 60 5.39 -3.57 15.04
N GLU A 61 5.26 -2.29 15.35
CA GLU A 61 3.98 -1.72 15.78
C GLU A 61 2.91 -1.82 14.68
N ILE A 62 3.33 -1.65 13.43
CA ILE A 62 2.47 -1.74 12.24
C ILE A 62 2.36 -3.15 11.63
N ASN A 63 2.57 -4.23 12.40
CA ASN A 63 2.63 -5.60 11.89
C ASN A 63 1.43 -6.00 10.98
N SER A 64 0.23 -5.50 11.28
CA SER A 64 -0.99 -5.74 10.50
C SER A 64 -1.11 -4.88 9.24
N ASN A 65 -0.28 -3.83 9.12
CA ASN A 65 -0.29 -2.85 8.04
C ASN A 65 0.96 -2.90 7.15
N LEU A 66 1.89 -3.82 7.38
CA LEU A 66 3.13 -3.97 6.58
C LEU A 66 2.84 -4.07 5.07
N THR A 67 1.80 -4.82 4.69
CA THR A 67 1.40 -4.94 3.27
C THR A 67 0.91 -3.61 2.69
N SER A 68 0.23 -2.79 3.49
CA SER A 68 -0.22 -1.46 3.08
C SER A 68 0.95 -0.49 2.95
N LEU A 69 1.93 -0.55 3.86
CA LEU A 69 3.16 0.24 3.76
C LEU A 69 3.92 -0.11 2.47
N VAL A 70 4.09 -1.40 2.15
CA VAL A 70 4.72 -1.83 0.89
C VAL A 70 3.98 -1.27 -0.33
N LYS A 71 2.65 -1.38 -0.37
CA LYS A 71 1.84 -0.82 -1.46
C LYS A 71 2.01 0.69 -1.60
N LEU A 72 2.01 1.41 -0.47
CA LEU A 72 2.22 2.86 -0.46
C LEU A 72 3.60 3.22 -1.01
N LEU A 73 4.66 2.53 -0.57
CA LEU A 73 6.02 2.73 -1.05
C LEU A 73 6.14 2.42 -2.56
N ASP A 74 5.45 1.39 -3.06
CA ASP A 74 5.41 1.10 -4.49
C ASP A 74 4.73 2.21 -5.30
N LEU A 75 3.64 2.79 -4.80
CA LEU A 75 2.97 3.93 -5.42
C LEU A 75 3.89 5.16 -5.45
N ILE A 76 4.56 5.46 -4.33
CA ILE A 76 5.53 6.56 -4.22
C ILE A 76 6.70 6.35 -5.19
N ARG A 77 7.21 5.11 -5.29
CA ARG A 77 8.37 4.75 -6.13
C ARG A 77 8.13 5.03 -7.62
N VAL A 78 6.90 4.78 -8.09
CA VAL A 78 6.54 4.94 -9.51
C VAL A 78 5.86 6.28 -9.82
N ALA A 79 5.58 7.11 -8.82
CA ALA A 79 4.91 8.38 -9.01
C ALA A 79 5.76 9.39 -9.82
N PRO A 80 5.25 9.93 -10.94
CA PRO A 80 6.03 10.80 -11.81
C PRO A 80 6.34 12.16 -11.18
N ASN A 81 5.48 12.67 -10.30
CA ASN A 81 5.65 13.99 -9.69
C ASN A 81 6.39 13.97 -8.34
N VAL A 82 6.55 12.80 -7.69
CA VAL A 82 7.24 12.68 -6.40
C VAL A 82 8.74 12.68 -6.62
N LYS A 83 9.43 13.72 -6.14
CA LYS A 83 10.88 13.89 -6.20
C LYS A 83 11.62 13.10 -5.13
N GLU A 84 11.08 13.13 -3.91
CA GLU A 84 11.78 12.67 -2.71
C GLU A 84 10.78 12.08 -1.71
N LEU A 85 11.21 11.00 -1.05
CA LEU A 85 10.57 10.47 0.14
C LEU A 85 11.48 10.76 1.33
N VAL A 86 10.99 11.55 2.28
CA VAL A 86 11.67 11.87 3.54
C VAL A 86 11.07 11.02 4.65
N ILE A 87 11.93 10.33 5.41
CA ILE A 87 11.56 9.60 6.61
C ILE A 87 12.00 10.45 7.81
N ALA A 88 11.03 11.02 8.52
CA ALA A 88 11.23 12.10 9.48
C ALA A 88 11.44 11.64 10.93
N GLY A 89 11.54 10.34 11.18
CA GLY A 89 11.74 9.79 12.52
C GLY A 89 11.33 8.33 12.61
N ASP A 90 11.82 7.66 13.65
CA ASP A 90 11.34 6.39 14.20
C ASP A 90 10.96 5.33 13.16
N MET A 91 11.88 5.12 12.21
CA MET A 91 11.72 4.09 11.19
C MET A 91 11.88 2.68 11.80
N LEU A 92 12.76 2.54 12.79
CA LEU A 92 13.13 1.26 13.42
C LEU A 92 13.00 1.35 14.94
N ASP A 93 12.51 0.28 15.55
CA ASP A 93 12.29 0.16 16.98
C ASP A 93 13.18 -0.88 17.64
N GLU A 94 14.03 -0.40 18.54
CA GLU A 94 14.82 -1.25 19.44
C GLU A 94 14.10 -1.49 20.78
N TRP A 95 13.09 -0.68 21.11
CA TRP A 95 12.53 -0.58 22.45
C TRP A 95 11.26 -1.42 22.65
N PHE A 96 10.71 -2.02 21.59
CA PHE A 96 9.46 -2.79 21.62
C PHE A 96 9.66 -4.32 21.78
N ILE A 97 10.90 -4.77 22.02
CA ILE A 97 11.23 -6.20 22.11
C ILE A 97 11.06 -6.68 23.56
N PRO A 98 10.38 -7.81 23.84
CA PRO A 98 10.23 -8.33 25.20
C PRO A 98 11.58 -8.53 25.90
N ALA A 99 11.70 -8.10 27.15
CA ALA A 99 12.97 -8.11 27.91
C ALA A 99 13.63 -9.49 28.05
N THR A 100 12.88 -10.58 27.85
CA THR A 100 13.39 -11.96 27.89
C THR A 100 13.98 -12.44 26.57
N ILE A 101 13.82 -11.67 25.49
CA ILE A 101 14.37 -11.98 24.18
C ILE A 101 15.79 -11.39 24.10
N ASN A 102 16.74 -12.16 23.58
CA ASN A 102 18.06 -11.63 23.24
C ASN A 102 17.96 -10.80 21.95
N THR A 103 17.56 -9.52 22.08
CA THR A 103 17.35 -8.55 20.98
C THR A 103 18.46 -8.59 19.94
N TYR A 104 19.71 -8.60 20.40
CA TYR A 104 20.86 -8.57 19.51
C TYR A 104 21.35 -9.96 19.09
N GLN A 105 20.83 -11.03 19.69
CA GLN A 105 21.32 -12.41 19.48
C GLN A 105 22.84 -12.52 19.64
N GLY A 106 23.43 -11.72 20.55
CA GLY A 106 24.88 -11.63 20.75
C GLY A 106 25.64 -10.73 19.78
N GLN A 107 24.94 -9.98 18.92
CA GLN A 107 25.49 -8.96 18.03
C GLN A 107 25.48 -7.56 18.66
N ASP A 108 25.86 -6.53 17.90
CA ASP A 108 25.80 -5.13 18.30
C ASP A 108 24.63 -4.38 17.64
N GLN A 109 24.45 -3.11 18.03
CA GLN A 109 23.41 -2.23 17.49
C GLN A 109 23.59 -1.96 15.99
N LEU A 110 24.84 -1.96 15.51
CA LEU A 110 25.14 -1.82 14.09
C LEU A 110 24.61 -3.03 13.30
N ALA A 111 24.78 -4.25 13.84
CA ALA A 111 24.24 -5.46 13.26
C ALA A 111 22.71 -5.45 13.26
N PHE A 112 22.05 -4.93 14.30
CA PHE A 112 20.60 -4.76 14.37
C PHE A 112 20.05 -3.95 13.19
N VAL A 113 20.67 -2.80 12.87
CA VAL A 113 20.28 -1.97 11.72
C VAL A 113 20.67 -2.62 10.38
N ARG A 114 21.75 -3.41 10.35
CA ARG A 114 22.28 -4.04 9.12
C ARG A 114 21.52 -5.28 8.65
N VAL A 115 20.56 -5.80 9.41
CA VAL A 115 19.65 -6.87 8.93
C VAL A 115 18.80 -6.36 7.76
N LEU A 116 18.58 -5.05 7.68
CA LEU A 116 17.92 -4.43 6.54
C LEU A 116 18.75 -4.59 5.26
N PRO A 117 18.12 -4.94 4.11
CA PRO A 117 18.82 -5.03 2.84
C PRO A 117 19.55 -3.73 2.55
N ARG A 118 20.87 -3.79 2.35
CA ARG A 118 21.62 -2.61 1.87
C ARG A 118 21.00 -2.19 0.54
N PRO A 119 20.73 -0.90 0.32
CA PRO A 119 20.34 -0.43 -0.99
C PRO A 119 21.44 -0.85 -1.98
N THR A 120 21.10 -1.73 -2.91
CA THR A 120 21.95 -2.01 -4.05
C THR A 120 22.12 -0.70 -4.77
N LYS A 121 23.38 -0.25 -4.92
CA LYS A 121 23.67 0.96 -5.70
C LYS A 121 22.97 0.81 -7.06
N VAL A 122 22.04 1.74 -7.33
CA VAL A 122 21.42 1.93 -8.64
C VAL A 122 22.43 2.62 -9.55
#